data_AF-A0A3L8SX50-F1
#
_entry.id   AF-A0A3L8SX50-F1
#
_cell.length_a   1.000
_cell.length_b   1.000
_cell.length_c   1.000
_cell.angle_alpha   90.00
_cell.angle_beta   90.00
_cell.angle_gamma   90.00
#
_symmetry.space_group_name_H-M   'P 1'
#
loop_
_entity.id
_entity.type
_entity.pdbx_description
1 polymer ?
#
loop_
_entity_poly.entity_id
_entity_poly.type
_entity_poly.pdbx_seq_one_letter_code
_entity_poly.pdbx_strand_id
1 'polypeptide(L)'
;MHLIQVDSVQRWMEDLKLMTDCECMCILQSKPISIEKDEQNELILSSQYSTCDNLQLLLKRAWIISTELTRVAQKLEKNRWQRVHSMTVRVNCHVHSMINEYNTFTRSSSEEMHQLEKLLIDKCSEFTAFTERCLQTEDEEILKSMKSCVNETLTTVAQYFGQLIELVLTQEAQNLLRQIELSGSLPVTESAISSLFSLAQEGAHLCRIIAKEGGVVALFKICRQDYFRCLYPQALRTLASVCCVEEGMHQLEKVGTPGFLTD
;
A
#
# COMPACT_ATOMS: atom_id res chain seq x y z
N MET A 1 -38.36 0.81 75.02
CA MET A 1 -37.24 1.36 74.23
C MET A 1 -36.32 0.18 73.88
N HIS A 2 -36.63 -0.56 72.82
CA HIS A 2 -35.74 -1.60 72.29
C HIS A 2 -34.99 -1.00 71.11
N LEU A 3 -33.79 -0.50 71.36
CA LEU A 3 -32.85 -0.24 70.27
C LEU A 3 -32.49 -1.59 69.67
N ILE A 4 -32.97 -1.85 68.45
CA ILE A 4 -32.44 -2.92 67.62
C ILE A 4 -31.04 -2.44 67.23
N GLN A 5 -30.07 -2.71 68.10
CA GLN A 5 -28.66 -2.49 67.83
C GLN A 5 -28.20 -3.62 66.91
N VAL A 6 -28.55 -3.52 65.63
CA VAL A 6 -27.95 -4.39 64.61
C VAL A 6 -26.49 -4.01 64.58
N ASP A 7 -25.62 -4.97 64.90
CA ASP A 7 -24.18 -4.79 64.83
C ASP A 7 -23.81 -4.27 63.43
N SER A 8 -23.06 -3.17 63.37
CA SER A 8 -22.59 -2.57 62.12
C SER A 8 -21.82 -3.57 61.26
N VAL A 9 -21.13 -4.53 61.89
CA VAL A 9 -20.42 -5.61 61.19
C VAL A 9 -21.43 -6.61 60.61
N GLN A 10 -22.47 -6.95 61.35
CA GLN A 10 -23.53 -7.85 60.87
C GLN A 10 -24.27 -7.25 59.66
N ARG A 11 -24.56 -5.94 59.70
CA ARG A 11 -25.24 -5.26 58.59
C ARG A 11 -24.35 -5.18 57.34
N TRP A 12 -23.06 -4.90 57.52
CA TRP A 12 -22.09 -4.94 56.43
C TRP A 12 -21.94 -6.34 55.82
N MET A 13 -21.94 -7.39 56.65
CA MET A 13 -21.93 -8.78 56.18
C MET A 13 -23.23 -9.16 55.44
N GLU A 14 -24.37 -8.58 55.79
CA GLU A 14 -25.63 -8.77 55.07
C GLU A 14 -25.60 -8.09 53.69
N ASP A 15 -25.04 -6.88 53.60
CA ASP A 15 -24.89 -6.16 52.33
C ASP A 15 -23.88 -6.85 51.39
N LEU A 16 -22.76 -7.35 51.93
CA LEU A 16 -21.75 -8.08 51.16
C LEU A 16 -22.27 -9.35 50.48
N LYS A 17 -23.32 -10.00 51.01
CA LYS A 17 -23.90 -11.21 50.39
C LYS A 17 -24.44 -10.94 48.99
N LEU A 18 -24.84 -9.71 48.71
CA LEU A 18 -25.43 -9.29 47.43
C LEU A 18 -24.47 -8.43 46.61
N MET A 19 -23.35 -7.99 47.19
CA MET A 19 -22.29 -7.30 46.46
C MET A 19 -21.43 -8.32 45.71
N THR A 20 -21.72 -8.46 44.43
CA THR A 20 -20.85 -9.17 43.49
C THR A 20 -20.26 -8.17 42.51
N ASP A 21 -18.95 -8.23 42.27
CA ASP A 21 -18.34 -7.50 41.16
C ASP A 21 -18.94 -8.02 39.85
N CYS A 22 -19.68 -7.17 39.15
CA CYS A 22 -20.27 -7.53 37.87
C CYS A 22 -19.18 -7.57 36.80
N GLU A 23 -18.88 -8.75 36.25
CA GLU A 23 -18.12 -8.83 35.00
C GLU A 23 -18.96 -8.27 33.83
N CYS A 24 -18.30 -7.74 32.79
CA CYS A 24 -19.00 -7.25 31.60
C CYS A 24 -19.64 -8.44 30.86
N MET A 25 -20.94 -8.66 31.08
CA MET A 25 -21.71 -9.76 30.47
C MET A 25 -22.17 -9.47 29.02
N CYS A 26 -21.78 -8.34 28.43
CA CYS A 26 -22.10 -8.02 27.04
C CYS A 26 -21.22 -8.83 26.07
N ILE A 27 -21.69 -10.02 25.68
CA ILE A 27 -21.15 -10.75 24.53
C ILE A 27 -21.84 -10.22 23.27
N LEU A 28 -21.42 -9.03 22.81
CA LEU A 28 -21.87 -8.51 21.53
C LEU A 28 -21.22 -9.33 20.41
N GLN A 29 -22.02 -10.19 19.78
CA GLN A 29 -21.60 -10.88 18.57
C GLN A 29 -21.88 -9.97 17.37
N SER A 30 -20.82 -9.41 16.79
CA SER A 30 -20.93 -8.86 15.45
C SER A 30 -20.97 -10.02 14.47
N LYS A 31 -22.01 -10.08 13.62
CA LYS A 31 -21.87 -10.80 12.36
C LYS A 31 -21.01 -9.92 11.46
N PRO A 32 -19.83 -10.37 11.00
CA PRO A 32 -19.18 -9.67 9.91
C PRO A 32 -20.19 -9.63 8.77
N ILE A 33 -20.38 -8.46 8.16
CA ILE A 33 -21.01 -8.40 6.85
C ILE A 33 -19.94 -8.98 5.91
N SER A 34 -19.80 -10.31 5.91
CA SER A 34 -19.06 -11.01 4.87
C SER A 34 -19.82 -10.71 3.59
N ILE A 35 -19.11 -10.08 2.66
CA ILE A 35 -19.53 -9.86 1.28
C ILE A 35 -19.56 -11.26 0.63
N GLU A 36 -20.52 -12.10 1.04
CA GLU A 36 -20.83 -13.31 0.32
C GLU A 36 -21.38 -12.89 -1.03
N LYS A 37 -20.69 -13.38 -2.06
CA LYS A 37 -20.90 -13.11 -3.47
C LYS A 37 -22.34 -13.43 -3.87
N ASP A 38 -23.22 -12.43 -3.82
CA ASP A 38 -24.37 -12.38 -4.70
C ASP A 38 -23.91 -11.73 -6.01
N GLU A 39 -23.73 -12.57 -7.03
CA GLU A 39 -23.21 -12.27 -8.38
C GLU A 39 -24.04 -11.25 -9.19
N GLN A 40 -24.93 -10.47 -8.56
CA GLN A 40 -25.88 -9.61 -9.27
C GLN A 40 -25.94 -8.15 -8.82
N ASN A 41 -25.15 -7.72 -7.84
CA ASN A 41 -25.17 -6.32 -7.35
C ASN A 41 -23.77 -5.69 -7.16
N GLU A 42 -22.74 -6.21 -7.83
CA GLU A 42 -21.52 -5.44 -8.02
C GLU A 42 -21.82 -4.25 -8.94
N LEU A 43 -21.66 -3.03 -8.43
CA LEU A 43 -21.09 -2.00 -9.32
C LEU A 43 -20.47 -0.79 -8.64
N ILE A 44 -20.70 -0.49 -7.35
CA ILE A 44 -20.13 0.78 -6.82
C ILE A 44 -19.48 0.65 -5.44
N LEU A 45 -20.10 0.06 -4.42
CA LEU A 45 -19.58 0.21 -3.03
C LEU A 45 -18.55 -0.84 -2.58
N SER A 46 -18.55 -2.05 -3.16
CA SER A 46 -17.69 -3.17 -2.71
C SER A 46 -16.26 -3.14 -3.27
N SER A 47 -16.02 -2.48 -4.41
CA SER A 47 -14.66 -2.40 -5.00
C SER A 47 -13.78 -1.33 -4.36
N GLN A 48 -14.36 -0.45 -3.53
CA GLN A 48 -13.74 0.81 -3.13
C GLN A 48 -12.81 0.65 -1.92
N TYR A 49 -13.27 -0.03 -0.87
CA TYR A 49 -12.42 -0.37 0.29
C TYR A 49 -11.33 -1.39 -0.08
N SER A 50 -11.65 -2.33 -0.97
CA SER A 50 -10.67 -3.33 -1.41
C SER A 50 -9.52 -2.73 -2.21
N THR A 51 -9.71 -1.67 -2.98
CA THR A 51 -8.63 -1.07 -3.79
C THR A 51 -7.55 -0.41 -2.93
N CYS A 52 -7.94 0.34 -1.88
CA CYS A 52 -6.98 0.92 -0.94
C CYS A 52 -6.22 -0.17 -0.16
N ASP A 53 -6.93 -1.21 0.28
CA ASP A 53 -6.32 -2.35 0.97
C ASP A 53 -5.36 -3.14 0.07
N ASN A 54 -5.72 -3.32 -1.21
CA ASN A 54 -4.88 -3.98 -2.22
C ASN A 54 -3.60 -3.19 -2.51
N LEU A 55 -3.71 -1.86 -2.59
CA LEU A 55 -2.55 -0.97 -2.81
C LEU A 55 -1.60 -0.98 -1.61
N GLN A 56 -2.14 -0.93 -0.39
CA GLN A 56 -1.33 -1.09 0.83
C GLN A 56 -0.66 -2.46 0.90
N LEU A 57 -1.36 -3.53 0.48
CA LEU A 57 -0.78 -4.87 0.40
C LEU A 57 0.38 -4.89 -0.61
N LEU A 58 0.20 -4.31 -1.80
CA LEU A 58 1.25 -4.19 -2.81
C LEU A 58 2.47 -3.44 -2.27
N LEU A 59 2.28 -2.28 -1.63
CA LEU A 59 3.37 -1.48 -1.05
C LEU A 59 4.14 -2.28 0.02
N LYS A 60 3.42 -3.00 0.89
CA LYS A 60 4.03 -3.88 1.90
C LYS A 60 4.85 -5.00 1.25
N ARG A 61 4.31 -5.67 0.24
CA ARG A 61 5.03 -6.71 -0.53
C ARG A 61 6.27 -6.12 -1.19
N ALA A 62 6.15 -4.95 -1.78
CA ALA A 62 7.24 -4.30 -2.49
C ALA A 62 8.38 -3.90 -1.55
N TRP A 63 8.04 -3.43 -0.35
CA TRP A 63 9.00 -3.16 0.70
C TRP A 63 9.74 -4.43 1.16
N ILE A 64 9.03 -5.55 1.33
CA ILE A 64 9.63 -6.85 1.68
C ILE A 64 10.64 -7.28 0.62
N ILE A 65 10.25 -7.25 -0.67
CA ILE A 65 11.12 -7.65 -1.78
C ILE A 65 12.36 -6.74 -1.86
N SER A 66 12.18 -5.42 -1.78
CA SER A 66 13.28 -4.45 -1.79
C SER A 66 14.28 -4.69 -0.65
N THR A 67 13.76 -5.02 0.53
CA THR A 67 14.58 -5.33 1.71
C THR A 67 15.35 -6.64 1.51
N GLU A 68 14.72 -7.67 0.95
CA GLU A 68 15.37 -8.94 0.65
C GLU A 68 16.46 -8.78 -0.42
N LEU A 69 16.21 -8.04 -1.50
CA LEU A 69 17.22 -7.70 -2.52
C LEU A 69 18.44 -6.99 -1.91
N THR A 70 18.20 -6.01 -1.03
CA THR A 70 19.28 -5.31 -0.30
C THR A 70 20.08 -6.29 0.57
N ARG A 71 19.40 -7.21 1.26
CA ARG A 71 20.06 -8.23 2.07
C ARG A 71 20.86 -9.22 1.21
N VAL A 72 20.38 -9.57 0.01
CA VAL A 72 21.11 -10.41 -0.95
C VAL A 72 22.44 -9.73 -1.31
N ALA A 73 22.42 -8.45 -1.67
CA ALA A 73 23.65 -7.67 -1.92
C ALA A 73 24.62 -7.74 -0.74
N GLN A 74 24.12 -7.52 0.48
CA GLN A 74 24.95 -7.59 1.70
C GLN A 74 25.54 -8.98 1.97
N LYS A 75 24.83 -10.07 1.61
CA LYS A 75 25.37 -11.44 1.74
C LYS A 75 26.36 -11.76 0.64
N LEU A 76 26.13 -11.25 -0.57
CA LEU A 76 27.03 -11.37 -1.71
C LEU A 76 28.36 -10.70 -1.41
N GLU A 77 28.35 -9.52 -0.80
CA GLU A 77 29.59 -8.84 -0.39
C GLU A 77 30.44 -9.65 0.60
N LYS A 78 29.78 -10.46 1.44
CA LYS A 78 30.43 -11.33 2.43
C LYS A 78 30.73 -12.73 1.89
N ASN A 79 30.60 -12.97 0.59
CA ASN A 79 30.78 -14.26 -0.09
C ASN A 79 29.96 -15.40 0.55
N ARG A 80 28.78 -15.09 1.11
CA ARG A 80 27.92 -16.07 1.79
C ARG A 80 27.01 -16.78 0.79
N TRP A 81 27.58 -17.50 -0.17
CA TRP A 81 26.90 -18.06 -1.34
C TRP A 81 25.65 -18.89 -1.03
N GLN A 82 25.71 -19.78 -0.03
CA GLN A 82 24.56 -20.55 0.47
C GLN A 82 23.37 -19.65 0.85
N ARG A 83 23.64 -18.53 1.54
CA ARG A 83 22.61 -17.56 1.93
C ARG A 83 22.15 -16.73 0.74
N VAL A 84 23.05 -16.33 -0.15
CA VAL A 84 22.72 -15.60 -1.38
C VAL A 84 21.71 -16.39 -2.21
N HIS A 85 22.00 -17.66 -2.47
CA HIS A 85 21.11 -18.53 -3.24
C HIS A 85 19.75 -18.73 -2.55
N SER A 86 19.73 -19.12 -1.27
CA SER A 86 18.47 -19.30 -0.52
C SER A 86 17.59 -18.05 -0.51
N MET A 87 18.21 -16.87 -0.37
CA MET A 87 17.49 -15.60 -0.42
C MET A 87 17.01 -15.24 -1.83
N THR A 88 17.78 -15.59 -2.87
CA THR A 88 17.39 -15.38 -4.27
C THR A 88 16.17 -16.22 -4.64
N VAL A 89 16.11 -17.49 -4.21
CA VAL A 89 14.92 -18.34 -4.37
C VAL A 89 13.71 -17.70 -3.69
N ARG A 90 13.88 -17.20 -2.46
CA ARG A 90 12.79 -16.52 -1.72
C ARG A 90 12.32 -15.26 -2.44
N VAL A 91 13.23 -14.42 -2.94
CA VAL A 91 12.90 -13.23 -3.74
C VAL A 91 12.10 -13.63 -4.97
N ASN A 92 12.53 -14.67 -5.70
CA ASN A 92 11.82 -15.17 -6.87
C ASN A 92 10.37 -15.56 -6.52
N CYS A 93 10.16 -16.36 -5.47
CA CYS A 93 8.83 -16.71 -5.00
C CYS A 93 7.99 -15.50 -4.59
N HIS A 94 8.58 -14.52 -3.89
CA HIS A 94 7.87 -13.31 -3.47
C HIS A 94 7.44 -12.45 -4.67
N VAL A 95 8.31 -12.31 -5.68
CA VAL A 95 8.00 -11.58 -6.92
C VAL A 95 6.84 -12.25 -7.66
N HIS A 96 6.93 -13.56 -7.91
CA HIS A 96 5.84 -14.31 -8.56
C HIS A 96 4.52 -14.19 -7.80
N SER A 97 4.56 -14.36 -6.47
CA SER A 97 3.38 -14.24 -5.63
C SER A 97 2.78 -12.84 -5.69
N MET A 98 3.60 -11.79 -5.66
CA MET A 98 3.14 -10.41 -5.70
C MET A 98 2.52 -10.07 -7.04
N ILE A 99 3.14 -10.47 -8.16
CA ILE A 99 2.61 -10.22 -9.52
C ILE A 99 1.27 -10.93 -9.69
N ASN A 100 1.16 -12.20 -9.28
CA ASN A 100 -0.09 -12.94 -9.39
C ASN A 100 -1.20 -12.34 -8.52
N GLU A 101 -0.88 -11.96 -7.28
CA GLU A 101 -1.82 -11.26 -6.37
C GLU A 101 -2.28 -9.96 -7.03
N TYR A 102 -1.35 -9.11 -7.48
CA TYR A 102 -1.64 -7.86 -8.18
C TYR A 102 -2.57 -8.03 -9.39
N ASN A 103 -2.24 -8.98 -10.28
CA ASN A 103 -3.02 -9.25 -11.49
C ASN A 103 -4.45 -9.73 -11.19
N THR A 104 -4.74 -10.24 -9.98
CA THR A 104 -6.11 -10.64 -9.62
C THR A 104 -7.05 -9.47 -9.37
N PHE A 105 -6.55 -8.31 -8.95
CA PHE A 105 -7.38 -7.15 -8.63
C PHE A 105 -7.26 -6.00 -9.64
N THR A 106 -6.31 -6.05 -10.57
CA THR A 106 -6.19 -5.03 -11.61
C THR A 106 -6.95 -5.40 -12.87
N ARG A 107 -7.93 -4.56 -13.22
CA ARG A 107 -8.84 -4.79 -14.35
C ARG A 107 -8.26 -4.35 -15.72
N SER A 108 -7.13 -3.63 -15.74
CA SER A 108 -6.51 -3.12 -16.96
C SER A 108 -5.00 -2.93 -16.80
N SER A 109 -4.23 -4.00 -17.02
CA SER A 109 -2.77 -3.94 -17.14
C SER A 109 -2.38 -3.47 -18.55
N SER A 110 -1.42 -2.55 -18.64
CA SER A 110 -0.90 -2.08 -19.93
C SER A 110 0.01 -3.14 -20.58
N GLU A 111 0.20 -3.07 -21.89
CA GLU A 111 1.15 -3.96 -22.60
C GLU A 111 2.57 -3.82 -22.05
N GLU A 112 2.97 -2.59 -21.69
CA GLU A 112 4.27 -2.28 -21.07
C GLU A 112 4.44 -2.99 -19.72
N MET A 113 3.39 -3.02 -18.88
CA MET A 113 3.40 -3.74 -17.61
C MET A 113 3.63 -5.24 -17.80
N HIS A 114 2.91 -5.88 -18.72
CA HIS A 114 3.09 -7.31 -18.99
C HIS A 114 4.49 -7.64 -19.50
N GLN A 115 5.05 -6.78 -20.36
CA GLN A 115 6.42 -6.95 -20.86
C GLN A 115 7.42 -6.88 -19.71
N LEU A 116 7.26 -5.92 -18.80
CA LEU A 116 8.15 -5.75 -17.66
C LEU A 116 7.99 -6.86 -16.60
N GLU A 117 6.76 -7.32 -16.34
CA GLU A 117 6.47 -8.50 -15.51
C GLU A 117 7.21 -9.73 -16.03
N LYS A 118 7.13 -9.97 -17.34
CA LYS A 118 7.84 -11.08 -17.99
C LYS A 118 9.35 -10.95 -17.84
N LEU A 119 9.91 -9.78 -18.15
CA LEU A 119 11.35 -9.52 -18.01
C LEU A 119 11.83 -9.74 -16.57
N LEU A 120 11.04 -9.30 -15.58
CA LEU A 120 11.36 -9.47 -14.17
C LEU A 120 11.32 -10.95 -13.76
N ILE A 121 10.30 -11.70 -14.16
CA ILE A 121 10.16 -13.14 -13.89
C ILE A 121 11.32 -13.93 -14.50
N ASP A 122 11.61 -13.67 -15.78
CA ASP A 122 12.70 -14.34 -16.50
C ASP A 122 14.04 -14.03 -15.82
N LYS A 123 14.26 -12.78 -15.41
CA LYS A 123 15.50 -12.37 -14.73
C LYS A 123 15.62 -12.94 -13.32
N CYS A 124 14.52 -13.07 -12.56
CA CYS A 124 14.53 -13.72 -11.24
C CYS A 124 14.84 -15.23 -11.34
N SER A 125 14.33 -15.87 -12.40
CA SER A 125 14.62 -17.28 -12.70
C SER A 125 16.08 -17.48 -13.09
N GLU A 126 16.61 -16.62 -13.97
CA GLU A 126 18.03 -16.58 -14.34
C GLU A 126 18.91 -16.37 -13.09
N PHE A 127 18.52 -15.44 -12.21
CA PHE A 127 19.26 -15.13 -10.99
C PHE A 127 19.32 -16.33 -10.04
N THR A 128 18.21 -17.05 -9.91
CA THR A 128 18.13 -18.28 -9.11
C THR A 128 19.06 -19.36 -9.65
N ALA A 129 18.97 -19.66 -10.95
CA ALA A 129 19.82 -20.65 -11.61
C ALA A 129 21.30 -20.26 -11.57
N PHE A 130 21.60 -18.96 -11.67
CA PHE A 130 22.98 -18.49 -11.64
C PHE A 130 23.61 -18.60 -10.26
N THR A 131 22.86 -18.24 -9.20
CA THR A 131 23.33 -18.41 -7.82
C THR A 131 23.44 -19.87 -7.41
N GLU A 132 22.63 -20.77 -7.98
CA GLU A 132 22.76 -22.23 -7.79
C GLU A 132 24.08 -22.76 -8.35
N ARG A 133 24.45 -22.35 -9.57
CA ARG A 133 25.75 -22.71 -10.19
C ARG A 133 26.94 -22.26 -9.33
N CYS A 134 26.83 -21.12 -8.66
CA CYS A 134 27.86 -20.64 -7.74
C CYS A 134 28.04 -21.59 -6.53
N LEU A 135 26.99 -22.29 -6.09
CA LEU A 135 27.12 -23.26 -4.98
C LEU A 135 27.89 -24.52 -5.38
N GLN A 136 27.84 -24.88 -6.66
CA GLN A 136 28.48 -26.06 -7.22
C GLN A 136 29.94 -25.80 -7.64
N THR A 137 30.38 -24.55 -7.60
CA THR A 137 31.73 -24.15 -8.02
C THR A 137 32.67 -24.14 -6.81
N GLU A 138 33.71 -24.96 -6.84
CA GLU A 138 34.72 -25.05 -5.77
C GLU A 138 35.92 -24.09 -5.98
N ASP A 139 36.10 -23.58 -7.20
CA ASP A 139 37.20 -22.70 -7.57
C ASP A 139 36.93 -21.24 -7.13
N GLU A 140 37.77 -20.72 -6.24
CA GLU A 140 37.65 -19.36 -5.69
C GLU A 140 37.88 -18.25 -6.73
N GLU A 141 38.76 -18.45 -7.72
CA GLU A 141 39.02 -17.45 -8.76
C GLU A 141 37.82 -17.36 -9.72
N ILE A 142 37.22 -18.50 -10.05
CA ILE A 142 35.96 -18.53 -10.82
C ILE A 142 34.84 -17.86 -10.02
N LEU A 143 34.66 -18.17 -8.73
CA LEU A 143 33.64 -17.54 -7.88
C LEU A 143 33.81 -16.01 -7.78
N LYS A 144 35.06 -15.52 -7.73
CA LYS A 144 35.35 -14.10 -7.71
C LYS A 144 34.91 -13.41 -9.01
N SER A 145 35.14 -14.04 -10.15
CA SER A 145 34.63 -13.54 -11.45
C SER A 145 33.10 -13.57 -11.51
N MET A 146 32.47 -14.66 -11.02
CA MET A 146 31.02 -14.81 -10.98
C MET A 146 30.34 -13.79 -10.07
N LYS A 147 30.99 -13.34 -8.99
CA LYS A 147 30.46 -12.32 -8.07
C LYS A 147 30.05 -11.04 -8.79
N SER A 148 30.86 -10.55 -9.74
CA SER A 148 30.50 -9.36 -10.53
C SER A 148 29.21 -9.58 -11.31
N CYS A 149 29.14 -10.70 -12.04
CA CYS A 149 27.97 -11.05 -12.83
C CYS A 149 26.72 -11.23 -11.95
N VAL A 150 26.84 -11.86 -10.78
CA VAL A 150 25.73 -12.04 -9.83
C VAL A 150 25.24 -10.69 -9.32
N ASN A 151 26.15 -9.75 -9.06
CA ASN A 151 25.82 -8.39 -8.65
C ASN A 151 25.13 -7.60 -9.78
N GLU A 152 25.58 -7.77 -11.02
CA GLU A 152 24.93 -7.18 -12.21
C GLU A 152 23.51 -7.72 -12.36
N THR A 153 23.31 -9.04 -12.31
CA THR A 153 21.99 -9.67 -12.36
C THR A 153 21.08 -9.18 -11.22
N LEU A 154 21.61 -9.09 -9.99
CA LEU A 154 20.88 -8.53 -8.84
C LEU A 154 20.42 -7.09 -9.10
N THR A 155 21.29 -6.26 -9.67
CA THR A 155 21.00 -4.86 -10.00
C THR A 155 19.92 -4.78 -11.08
N THR A 156 19.98 -5.62 -12.11
CA THR A 156 18.94 -5.70 -13.14
C THR A 156 17.59 -6.12 -12.56
N VAL A 157 17.56 -7.15 -11.68
CA VAL A 157 16.32 -7.57 -11.00
C VAL A 157 15.75 -6.42 -10.17
N ALA A 158 16.58 -5.73 -9.38
CA ALA A 158 16.14 -4.59 -8.58
C ALA A 158 15.60 -3.44 -9.45
N GLN A 159 16.22 -3.19 -10.61
CA GLN A 159 15.78 -2.18 -11.56
C GLN A 159 14.42 -2.52 -12.18
N TYR A 160 14.26 -3.72 -12.74
CA TYR A 160 12.98 -4.15 -13.32
C TYR A 160 11.87 -4.18 -12.28
N PHE A 161 12.19 -4.63 -11.07
CA PHE A 161 11.27 -4.61 -9.94
C PHE A 161 10.83 -3.18 -9.60
N GLY A 162 11.76 -2.25 -9.46
CA GLY A 162 11.45 -0.84 -9.17
C GLY A 162 10.60 -0.19 -10.25
N GLN A 163 10.94 -0.42 -11.52
CA GLN A 163 10.17 0.09 -12.67
C GLN A 163 8.73 -0.46 -12.70
N LEU A 164 8.55 -1.75 -12.37
CA LEU A 164 7.21 -2.35 -12.35
C LEU A 164 6.36 -1.70 -11.27
N ILE A 165 6.91 -1.53 -10.06
CA ILE A 165 6.20 -0.87 -8.97
C ILE A 165 5.86 0.58 -9.33
N GLU A 166 6.78 1.33 -9.93
CA GLU A 166 6.51 2.71 -10.36
C GLU A 166 5.38 2.78 -11.39
N LEU A 167 5.38 1.88 -12.38
CA LEU A 167 4.35 1.81 -13.41
C LEU A 167 2.97 1.45 -12.83
N VAL A 168 2.94 0.48 -11.92
CA VAL A 168 1.72 0.08 -11.20
C VAL A 168 1.14 1.24 -10.38
N LEU A 169 1.97 1.92 -9.59
CA LEU A 169 1.55 3.04 -8.75
C LEU A 169 1.06 4.23 -9.60
N THR A 170 1.71 4.46 -10.74
CA THR A 170 1.30 5.49 -11.71
C THR A 170 -0.07 5.17 -12.30
N GLN A 171 -0.29 3.93 -12.74
CA GLN A 171 -1.58 3.50 -13.29
C GLN A 171 -2.71 3.64 -12.26
N GLU A 172 -2.44 3.30 -11.00
CA GLU A 172 -3.43 3.44 -9.93
C GLU A 172 -3.76 4.91 -9.63
N ALA A 173 -2.75 5.77 -9.56
CA ALA A 173 -2.96 7.21 -9.43
C ALA A 173 -3.81 7.76 -10.59
N GLN A 174 -3.50 7.39 -11.84
CA GLN A 174 -4.28 7.78 -13.01
C GLN A 174 -5.74 7.30 -12.94
N ASN A 175 -5.97 6.07 -12.47
CA ASN A 175 -7.33 5.52 -12.32
C ASN A 175 -8.14 6.32 -11.30
N LEU A 176 -7.55 6.67 -10.15
CA LEU A 176 -8.18 7.51 -9.12
C LEU A 176 -8.47 8.92 -9.65
N LEU A 177 -7.52 9.54 -10.33
CA LEU A 177 -7.71 10.88 -10.92
C LEU A 177 -8.79 10.87 -12.00
N ARG A 178 -8.84 9.83 -12.84
CA ARG A 178 -9.91 9.65 -13.82
C ARG A 178 -11.28 9.51 -13.16
N GLN A 179 -11.39 8.85 -12.02
CA GLN A 179 -12.64 8.78 -11.25
C GLN A 179 -13.05 10.17 -10.72
N ILE A 180 -12.11 10.96 -10.20
CA ILE A 180 -12.37 12.34 -9.75
C ILE A 180 -12.85 13.22 -10.91
N GLU A 181 -12.27 13.06 -12.10
CA GLU A 181 -12.60 13.92 -13.25
C GLU A 181 -13.90 13.53 -13.97
N LEU A 182 -14.24 12.24 -14.02
CA LEU A 182 -15.32 11.73 -14.86
C LEU A 182 -16.57 11.27 -14.10
N SER A 183 -16.47 10.92 -12.82
CA SER A 183 -17.54 10.18 -12.14
C SER A 183 -18.82 10.99 -11.96
N GLY A 184 -18.74 12.33 -11.93
CA GLY A 184 -19.89 13.25 -11.74
C GLY A 184 -20.72 13.00 -10.47
N SER A 185 -20.30 12.05 -9.65
CA SER A 185 -21.04 11.41 -8.57
C SER A 185 -20.30 11.68 -7.28
N LEU A 186 -20.99 12.30 -6.32
CA LEU A 186 -20.41 12.71 -5.06
C LEU A 186 -19.72 11.54 -4.31
N PRO A 187 -20.36 10.37 -4.11
CA PRO A 187 -19.72 9.26 -3.37
C PRO A 187 -18.49 8.68 -4.07
N VAL A 188 -18.51 8.62 -5.42
CA VAL A 188 -17.36 8.10 -6.18
C VAL A 188 -16.18 9.07 -6.11
N THR A 189 -16.46 10.37 -6.23
CA THR A 189 -15.45 11.42 -6.11
C THR A 189 -14.86 11.47 -4.70
N GLU A 190 -15.71 11.39 -3.66
CA GLU A 190 -15.28 11.32 -2.26
C GLU A 190 -14.37 10.12 -2.01
N SER A 191 -14.78 8.93 -2.46
CA SER A 191 -13.98 7.71 -2.33
C SER A 191 -12.65 7.84 -3.07
N ALA A 192 -12.62 8.40 -4.27
CA ALA A 192 -11.39 8.55 -5.03
C ALA A 192 -10.43 9.56 -4.37
N ILE A 193 -10.95 10.67 -3.81
CA ILE A 193 -10.15 11.61 -3.03
C ILE A 193 -9.62 10.96 -1.74
N SER A 194 -10.41 10.09 -1.08
CA SER A 194 -9.97 9.33 0.10
C SER A 194 -8.82 8.39 -0.23
N SER A 195 -8.96 7.60 -1.30
CA SER A 195 -7.89 6.69 -1.74
C SER A 195 -6.64 7.44 -2.18
N LEU A 196 -6.79 8.57 -2.88
CA LEU A 196 -5.68 9.43 -3.27
C LEU A 196 -4.98 10.05 -2.05
N PHE A 197 -5.74 10.44 -1.02
CA PHE A 197 -5.20 10.89 0.26
C PHE A 197 -4.36 9.80 0.92
N SER A 198 -4.90 8.58 1.05
CA SER A 198 -4.19 7.43 1.60
C SER A 198 -2.87 7.18 0.85
N LEU A 199 -2.90 7.22 -0.49
CA LEU A 199 -1.71 7.06 -1.33
C LEU A 199 -0.67 8.16 -1.07
N ALA A 200 -1.10 9.42 -0.90
CA ALA A 200 -0.21 10.53 -0.57
C ALA A 200 0.41 10.40 0.83
N GLN A 201 -0.23 9.71 1.78
CA GLN A 201 0.32 9.51 3.13
C GLN A 201 1.46 8.48 3.20
N GLU A 202 1.56 7.60 2.21
CA GLU A 202 2.59 6.55 2.19
C GLU A 202 4.01 7.11 1.92
N GLY A 203 4.12 8.31 1.33
CA GLY A 203 5.38 9.06 1.30
C GLY A 203 5.60 9.97 0.09
N ALA A 204 6.69 10.73 0.13
CA ALA A 204 7.01 11.77 -0.85
C ALA A 204 7.10 11.25 -2.31
N HIS A 205 7.57 10.01 -2.52
CA HIS A 205 7.62 9.42 -3.86
C HIS A 205 6.22 9.31 -4.50
N LEU A 206 5.22 8.94 -3.71
CA LEU A 206 3.84 8.82 -4.17
C LEU A 206 3.19 10.19 -4.37
N CYS A 207 3.50 11.18 -3.52
CA CYS A 207 3.12 12.57 -3.77
C CYS A 207 3.68 13.07 -5.12
N ARG A 208 4.91 12.72 -5.47
CA ARG A 208 5.52 13.07 -6.77
C ARG A 208 4.78 12.42 -7.94
N ILE A 209 4.42 11.14 -7.84
CA ILE A 209 3.62 10.45 -8.88
C ILE A 209 2.28 11.17 -9.04
N ILE A 210 1.54 11.39 -7.95
CA ILE A 210 0.25 12.07 -7.98
C ILE A 210 0.36 13.47 -8.60
N ALA A 211 1.39 14.24 -8.26
CA ALA A 211 1.61 15.57 -8.82
C ALA A 211 1.91 15.53 -10.34
N LYS A 212 2.74 14.57 -10.79
CA LYS A 212 3.06 14.39 -12.22
C LYS A 212 1.85 13.99 -13.05
N GLU A 213 0.97 13.16 -12.50
CA GLU A 213 -0.26 12.71 -13.15
C GLU A 213 -1.39 13.75 -13.12
N GLY A 214 -1.13 14.98 -12.64
CA GLY A 214 -2.10 16.08 -12.66
C GLY A 214 -3.01 16.13 -11.43
N GLY A 215 -2.67 15.43 -10.35
CA GLY A 215 -3.50 15.37 -9.15
C GLY A 215 -3.78 16.73 -8.51
N VAL A 216 -2.81 17.65 -8.54
CA VAL A 216 -3.01 19.03 -8.05
C VAL A 216 -4.11 19.75 -8.83
N VAL A 217 -4.10 19.63 -10.17
CA VAL A 217 -5.08 20.27 -11.04
C VAL A 217 -6.47 19.67 -10.81
N ALA A 218 -6.56 18.34 -10.75
CA ALA A 218 -7.82 17.62 -10.54
C ALA A 218 -8.45 17.98 -9.18
N LEU A 219 -7.67 17.97 -8.10
CA LEU A 219 -8.15 18.34 -6.77
C LEU A 219 -8.56 19.81 -6.69
N PHE A 220 -7.79 20.71 -7.31
CA PHE A 220 -8.15 22.13 -7.34
C PHE A 220 -9.42 22.38 -8.15
N LYS A 221 -9.66 21.63 -9.23
CA LYS A 221 -10.89 21.68 -10.01
C LYS A 221 -12.11 21.31 -9.17
N ILE A 222 -12.00 20.32 -8.28
CA ILE A 222 -13.07 19.97 -7.32
C ILE A 222 -13.39 21.16 -6.43
N CYS A 223 -12.37 21.85 -5.89
CA CYS A 223 -12.55 23.04 -5.06
C CYS A 223 -13.19 24.25 -5.78
N ARG A 224 -13.33 24.21 -7.11
CA ARG A 224 -13.97 25.28 -7.91
C ARG A 224 -15.41 24.96 -8.31
N GLN A 225 -15.92 23.78 -7.95
CA GLN A 225 -17.24 23.33 -8.33
C GLN A 225 -18.15 23.32 -7.10
N ASP A 226 -19.19 24.16 -7.09
CA ASP A 226 -20.10 24.29 -5.94
C ASP A 226 -20.79 22.97 -5.56
N TYR A 227 -21.00 22.09 -6.55
CA TYR A 227 -21.58 20.76 -6.35
C TYR A 227 -20.77 19.90 -5.36
N PHE A 228 -19.44 20.06 -5.31
CA PHE A 228 -18.54 19.28 -4.48
C PHE A 228 -18.12 20.00 -3.19
N ARG A 229 -18.85 21.03 -2.75
CA ARG A 229 -18.48 21.88 -1.60
C ARG A 229 -18.22 21.10 -0.31
N CYS A 230 -18.96 20.02 -0.06
CA CYS A 230 -18.73 19.17 1.12
C CYS A 230 -17.39 18.40 1.06
N LEU A 231 -16.80 18.23 -0.13
CA LEU A 231 -15.51 17.56 -0.31
C LEU A 231 -14.31 18.51 -0.24
N TYR A 232 -14.52 19.84 -0.18
CA TYR A 232 -13.42 20.81 -0.17
C TYR A 232 -12.41 20.57 0.97
N PRO A 233 -12.83 20.33 2.23
CA PRO A 233 -11.87 20.09 3.30
C PRO A 233 -10.96 18.89 3.02
N GLN A 234 -11.54 17.84 2.43
CA GLN A 234 -10.80 16.62 2.09
C GLN A 234 -9.89 16.84 0.88
N ALA A 235 -10.39 17.47 -0.18
CA ALA A 235 -9.61 17.79 -1.38
C ALA A 235 -8.42 18.70 -1.05
N LEU A 236 -8.62 19.74 -0.24
CA LEU A 236 -7.56 20.63 0.23
C LEU A 236 -6.55 19.92 1.13
N ARG A 237 -7.01 19.02 2.00
CA ARG A 237 -6.11 18.18 2.81
C ARG A 237 -5.24 17.28 1.93
N THR A 238 -5.82 16.64 0.92
CA THR A 238 -5.07 15.84 -0.06
C THR A 238 -4.08 16.70 -0.84
N LEU A 239 -4.50 17.87 -1.29
CA LEU A 239 -3.66 18.82 -2.01
C LEU A 239 -2.47 19.26 -1.15
N ALA A 240 -2.68 19.55 0.13
CA ALA A 240 -1.62 19.89 1.08
C ALA A 240 -0.60 18.74 1.22
N SER A 241 -1.06 17.49 1.28
CA SER A 241 -0.16 16.32 1.31
C SER A 241 0.64 16.16 0.02
N VAL A 242 0.02 16.37 -1.15
CA VAL A 242 0.70 16.28 -2.46
C VAL A 242 1.72 17.41 -2.64
N CYS A 243 1.46 18.59 -2.09
CA CYS A 243 2.36 19.75 -2.16
C CYS A 243 3.55 19.66 -1.20
N CYS A 244 3.79 18.51 -0.55
CA CYS A 244 5.02 18.29 0.22
C CYS A 244 6.27 18.08 -0.66
N VAL A 245 6.08 17.96 -1.99
CA VAL A 245 7.15 17.84 -2.98
C VAL A 245 7.16 19.01 -3.96
N GLU A 246 8.33 19.24 -4.55
CA GLU A 246 8.58 20.33 -5.50
C GLU A 246 7.63 20.30 -6.70
N GLU A 247 7.34 19.12 -7.27
CA GLU A 247 6.43 18.98 -8.41
C GLU A 247 5.00 19.42 -8.07
N GLY A 248 4.55 19.14 -6.84
CA GLY A 248 3.23 19.54 -6.34
C GLY A 248 3.13 21.06 -6.20
N MET A 249 4.15 21.68 -5.60
CA MET A 249 4.24 23.14 -5.45
C MET A 249 4.24 23.86 -6.81
N HIS A 250 5.06 23.40 -7.75
CA HIS A 250 5.12 23.99 -9.09
C HIS A 250 3.79 23.89 -9.84
N GLN A 251 3.06 22.79 -9.70
CA GLN A 251 1.72 22.66 -10.27
C GLN A 251 0.73 23.60 -9.56
N LEU A 252 0.81 23.71 -8.23
CA LEU A 252 -0.07 24.58 -7.47
C LEU A 252 0.12 26.05 -7.85
N GLU A 253 1.35 26.52 -8.03
CA GLU A 253 1.64 27.91 -8.45
C GLU A 253 1.07 28.22 -9.85
N LYS A 254 1.07 27.23 -10.75
CA LYS A 254 0.49 27.40 -12.09
C LYS A 254 -1.03 27.50 -12.06
N VAL A 255 -1.68 26.77 -11.17
CA VAL A 255 -3.15 26.71 -11.07
C VAL A 255 -3.69 27.80 -10.16
N GLY A 256 -2.95 28.12 -9.09
CA GLY A 256 -3.22 29.15 -8.11
C GLY A 256 -2.67 30.50 -8.57
N THR A 257 -3.35 31.13 -9.51
CA THR A 257 -3.28 32.60 -9.58
C THR A 257 -3.94 33.18 -8.31
N PRO A 258 -3.46 34.33 -7.79
CA PRO A 258 -3.45 34.65 -6.35
C PRO A 258 -4.77 35.24 -5.81
N GLY A 259 -5.90 34.57 -6.04
CA GLY A 259 -7.23 35.05 -5.59
C GLY A 259 -8.00 34.12 -4.64
N PHE A 260 -7.71 32.82 -4.58
CA PHE A 260 -8.62 31.84 -3.94
C PHE A 260 -8.14 31.28 -2.59
N LEU A 261 -6.85 31.31 -2.27
CA LEU A 261 -6.37 30.85 -0.94
C LEU A 261 -6.61 31.89 0.17
N THR A 262 -7.12 33.07 -0.19
CA THR A 262 -7.36 34.21 0.70
C THR A 262 -8.85 34.56 0.86
N ASP A 263 -9.74 33.94 0.08
CA ASP A 263 -11.20 34.13 0.11
C ASP A 263 -11.92 32.86 0.64
#